data_AF-A0A7K2XJ51-F1
#
_entry.id   AF-A0A7K2XJ51-F1
#
_cell.length_a   1.000
_cell.length_b   1.000
_cell.length_c   1.000
_cell.angle_alpha   90.00
_cell.angle_beta   90.00
_cell.angle_gamma   90.00
#
_symmetry.space_group_name_H-M   'P 1'
#
loop_
_entity.id
_entity.type
_entity.pdbx_description
1 polymer ?
#
loop_
_entity_poly.entity_id
_entity_poly.type
_entity_poly.pdbx_seq_one_letter_code
_entity_poly.pdbx_strand_id
1 'polypeptide(L)' 'SVAPAARASAAADQDLGPANSPQENDLVNELLAPAAKKRPGDLPDWSSLLAGPAFRGAEVTLR' A
#
# COMPACT_ATOMS: atom_id res chain seq x y z
N SER A 1 28.02 6.46 5.11
CA SER A 1 26.99 6.06 4.13
C SER A 1 26.02 5.12 4.80
N VAL A 2 24.76 5.53 5.01
CA VAL A 2 23.73 4.66 5.61
C VAL A 2 23.19 3.73 4.51
N ALA A 3 23.17 2.42 4.77
CA ALA A 3 22.73 1.41 3.82
C ALA A 3 21.24 1.64 3.43
N PRO A 4 20.85 1.39 2.16
CA PRO A 4 19.51 1.69 1.66
C PRO A 4 18.39 1.00 2.47
N ALA A 5 18.63 -0.20 2.99
CA ALA A 5 17.67 -0.92 3.83
C ALA A 5 17.33 -0.19 5.14
N ALA A 6 18.31 0.46 5.78
CA ALA A 6 18.07 1.21 7.02
C ALA A 6 17.23 2.48 6.79
N ARG A 7 17.17 2.99 5.55
CA ARG A 7 16.33 4.13 5.17
C ARG A 7 14.88 3.72 4.86
N ALA A 8 14.66 2.49 4.42
CA ALA A 8 13.33 1.92 4.21
C ALA A 8 12.61 1.64 5.55
N SER A 9 13.31 1.07 6.54
CA SER A 9 12.72 0.85 7.88
C SER A 9 12.33 2.16 8.58
N ALA A 10 13.15 3.21 8.47
CA ALA A 10 12.80 4.53 9.01
C ALA A 10 11.61 5.19 8.27
N ALA A 11 11.29 4.78 7.04
CA ALA A 11 10.08 5.18 6.33
C ALA A 11 8.87 4.30 6.69
N ALA A 12 9.09 3.05 7.13
CA ALA A 12 8.04 2.18 7.66
C ALA A 12 7.57 2.62 9.05
N ASP A 13 8.44 3.26 9.84
CA ASP A 13 8.08 3.96 11.09
C ASP A 13 7.32 5.28 10.84
N GLN A 14 7.36 5.81 9.61
CA GLN A 14 6.48 6.91 9.20
C GLN A 14 5.12 6.31 8.87
N ASP A 15 4.20 6.41 9.83
CA ASP A 15 2.79 6.04 9.67
C ASP A 15 2.27 6.50 8.30
N LEU A 16 1.64 5.60 7.53
CA LEU A 16 1.21 5.81 6.12
C LEU A 16 0.05 6.81 5.98
N GLY A 17 -0.11 7.70 6.96
CA GLY A 17 -1.30 8.50 7.19
C GLY A 17 -2.39 7.73 7.94
N PRO A 18 -3.55 8.35 8.16
CA PRO A 18 -4.65 7.70 8.87
C PRO A 18 -5.13 6.47 8.11
N ALA A 19 -5.51 5.44 8.87
CA ALA A 19 -6.11 4.22 8.35
C ALA A 19 -7.29 4.52 7.40
N ASN A 20 -7.32 3.86 6.24
CA ASN A 20 -8.31 4.05 5.18
C ASN A 20 -8.33 5.48 4.61
N SER A 21 -7.20 6.20 4.67
CA SER A 21 -7.05 7.46 3.95
C SER A 21 -7.20 7.27 2.44
N PRO A 22 -7.58 8.31 1.68
CA PRO A 22 -7.60 8.25 0.21
C PRO A 22 -6.26 7.77 -0.37
N GLN A 23 -5.14 8.22 0.21
CA GLN A 23 -3.80 7.86 -0.23
C GLN A 23 -3.48 6.37 0.02
N GLU A 24 -3.87 5.82 1.18
CA GLU A 24 -3.75 4.38 1.45
C GLU A 24 -4.59 3.57 0.46
N ASN A 25 -5.82 4.02 0.19
CA ASN A 25 -6.72 3.35 -0.75
C ASN A 25 -6.14 3.31 -2.16
N ASP A 26 -5.57 4.41 -2.64
CA ASP A 26 -4.91 4.48 -3.94
C ASP A 26 -3.76 3.48 -4.04
N LEU A 27 -2.87 3.44 -3.03
CA LEU A 27 -1.75 2.49 -2.98
C LEU A 27 -2.22 1.03 -2.97
N VAL A 28 -3.19 0.71 -2.12
CA VAL A 28 -3.74 -0.66 -2.04
C VAL A 28 -4.40 -1.07 -3.36
N ASN A 29 -5.09 -0.16 -4.04
CA ASN A 29 -5.69 -0.44 -5.34
C ASN A 29 -4.65 -0.71 -6.43
N GLU A 30 -3.53 0.02 -6.45
CA GLU A 30 -2.39 -0.26 -7.35
C GLU A 30 -1.82 -1.67 -7.15
N LEU A 31 -1.74 -2.14 -5.91
CA LEU A 31 -1.25 -3.48 -5.58
C LEU A 31 -2.23 -4.59 -5.95
N LEU A 32 -3.53 -4.37 -5.78
CA LEU A 32 -4.58 -5.37 -6.02
C LEU A 32 -4.98 -5.50 -7.49
N ALA A 33 -4.99 -4.39 -8.23
CA ALA A 33 -5.53 -4.32 -9.58
C ALA A 33 -4.89 -5.32 -10.58
N PRO A 34 -3.56 -5.56 -10.56
CA PRO A 34 -2.94 -6.55 -11.44
C PRO A 34 -3.49 -7.96 -11.24
N ALA A 35 -3.66 -8.39 -9.98
CA ALA A 35 -4.20 -9.71 -9.66
C ALA A 35 -5.67 -9.85 -10.10
N ALA A 36 -6.43 -8.76 -10.04
CA ALA A 36 -7.81 -8.69 -10.50
C ALA A 36 -7.97 -8.50 -12.02
N LYS A 37 -6.87 -8.30 -12.77
CA LYS A 37 -6.86 -7.94 -14.19
C LYS A 37 -7.73 -6.71 -14.51
N LYS A 38 -7.69 -5.72 -13.61
CA LYS A 38 -8.43 -4.46 -13.73
C LYS A 38 -7.47 -3.28 -13.68
N ARG A 39 -7.97 -2.09 -14.01
CA ARG A 39 -7.25 -0.86 -13.63
C ARG A 39 -7.56 -0.54 -12.16
N PRO A 40 -6.66 0.14 -11.44
CA PRO A 40 -6.87 0.54 -10.04
C PRO A 40 -8.19 1.27 -9.83
N GLY A 41 -8.53 2.23 -10.70
CA GLY A 41 -9.80 2.97 -10.65
C GLY A 41 -11.06 2.19 -11.04
N ASP A 42 -10.93 0.94 -11.49
CA ASP A 42 -12.06 0.05 -11.80
C ASP A 42 -12.36 -0.93 -10.63
N LEU A 43 -11.61 -0.85 -9.53
CA LEU A 43 -11.89 -1.59 -8.31
C LEU A 43 -13.03 -0.92 -7.51
N PRO A 44 -13.85 -1.69 -6.78
CA PRO A 44 -14.88 -1.12 -5.93
C PRO A 44 -14.25 -0.33 -4.78
N ASP A 45 -14.83 0.81 -4.38
CA ASP A 45 -14.30 1.66 -3.32
C ASP A 45 -14.11 0.95 -1.95
N TRP A 46 -14.82 -0.15 -1.72
CA TRP A 46 -14.69 -0.96 -0.50
C TRP A 46 -13.53 -1.97 -0.54
N SER A 47 -12.83 -2.13 -1.68
CA SER A 47 -11.71 -3.07 -1.83
C SER A 47 -10.61 -2.81 -0.80
N SER A 48 -10.23 -1.54 -0.63
CA SER A 48 -9.18 -1.12 0.29
C SER A 48 -9.62 -1.24 1.75
N LEU A 49 -10.90 -1.10 2.07
CA LEU A 49 -11.40 -1.32 3.43
C LEU A 49 -11.20 -2.78 3.90
N LEU A 50 -11.35 -3.74 2.98
CA LEU A 50 -11.13 -5.16 3.28
C LEU A 50 -9.65 -5.54 3.25
N ALA A 51 -8.88 -4.94 2.35
CA ALA A 51 -7.50 -5.35 2.10
C ALA A 51 -6.45 -4.51 2.87
N GLY A 52 -6.75 -3.26 3.19
CA GLY A 52 -5.86 -2.32 3.90
C GLY A 52 -5.28 -2.90 5.19
N PRO A 53 -6.07 -3.56 6.05
CA PRO A 53 -5.53 -4.22 7.24
C PRO A 53 -4.49 -5.31 6.96
N ALA A 54 -4.57 -6.00 5.81
CA ALA A 54 -3.61 -7.05 5.43
C ALA A 54 -2.29 -6.47 4.87
N PHE A 55 -2.33 -5.25 4.34
CA PHE A 55 -1.15 -4.57 3.76
C PHE A 55 -0.48 -3.59 4.73
N ARG A 56 -1.14 -3.17 5.81
CA ARG A 56 -0.55 -2.25 6.78
C ARG A 56 0.66 -2.89 7.48
N GLY A 57 1.81 -2.24 7.40
CA GLY A 57 3.08 -2.76 7.95
C GLY A 57 3.73 -3.87 7.11
N ALA A 58 3.16 -4.21 5.95
CA ALA A 58 3.79 -5.12 4.99
C ALA A 58 4.79 -4.36 4.12
N GLU A 59 6.00 -4.92 3.93
CA GLU A 59 6.99 -4.38 2.99
C GLU A 59 6.79 -5.00 1.61
N VAL A 60 6.65 -4.16 0.57
CA VAL A 60 6.43 -4.61 -0.80
C VAL A 60 7.60 -4.19 -1.67
N THR A 61 8.33 -5.17 -2.24
CA THR A 61 9.34 -4.91 -3.27
C THR A 61 8.72 -5.02 -4.65
N LEU A 62 8.55 -3.87 -5.31
CA LEU A 62 8.20 -3.80 -6.73
C LEU A 62 9.45 -4.11 -7.58
N ARG A 63 9.27 -4.82 -8.69
CA ARG A 63 10.33 -5.16 -9.64
C ARG A 63 10.04 -4.58 -11.01
#